data_AF-U6M2N3-F1
#
_entry.id   AF-U6M2N3-F1
#
_cell.length_a   1.000
_cell.length_b   1.000
_cell.length_c   1.000
_cell.angle_alpha   90.00
_cell.angle_beta   90.00
_cell.angle_gamma   90.00
#
_symmetry.space_group_name_H-M   'P 1'
#
loop_
_entity.id
_entity.type
_entity.pdbx_description
1 polymer ?
#
loop_
_entity_poly.entity_id
_entity_poly.type
_entity_poly.pdbx_seq_one_letter_code
_entity_poly.pdbx_strand_id
1 'polypeptide(L)'
;MTNHSCWPNAEADFPLHSATLEVRALRPIDKGEEVTVSYIEESLPLHQRREALQKAAEALLVVMKVPECSDSRKLEELVARRTGLPLTVVSEVRQYSRSLMKPQVSSDKRGYAPHEKLPETAP
;
A
#
# COMPACT_ATOMS: atom_id res chain seq x y z
N MET A 1 3.06 -2.01 3.63
CA MET A 1 1.62 -1.82 3.49
C MET A 1 1.02 -1.95 4.89
N THR A 2 0.24 -0.96 5.33
CA THR A 2 -0.44 -0.95 6.65
C THR A 2 -1.91 -1.29 6.43
N ASN A 3 -2.54 -1.99 7.37
CA ASN A 3 -3.98 -2.32 7.30
C ASN A 3 -4.85 -1.25 7.97
N HIS A 4 -6.16 -1.29 7.68
CA HIS A 4 -7.14 -0.39 8.28
C HIS A 4 -7.49 -0.77 9.73
N SER A 5 -7.56 0.22 10.61
CA SER A 5 -8.31 0.15 11.87
C SER A 5 -9.10 1.44 12.07
N CYS A 6 -10.34 1.34 12.58
CA CYS A 6 -11.12 2.49 13.07
C CYS A 6 -10.61 3.02 14.42
N TRP A 7 -9.59 2.37 14.99
CA TRP A 7 -8.87 2.78 16.18
C TRP A 7 -7.38 2.44 15.96
N PRO A 8 -6.67 3.21 15.13
CA PRO A 8 -5.34 2.88 14.66
C PRO A 8 -4.28 3.09 15.75
N ASN A 9 -3.11 2.51 15.54
CA ASN A 9 -1.92 2.77 16.37
C ASN A 9 -0.88 3.66 15.68
N ALA A 10 -1.10 3.99 14.41
CA ALA A 10 -0.31 4.95 13.66
C ALA A 10 -1.18 5.85 12.77
N GLU A 11 -0.69 7.05 12.50
CA GLU A 11 -1.23 7.96 11.49
C GLU A 11 -0.30 8.02 10.28
N ALA A 12 -0.86 8.34 9.12
CA ALA A 12 -0.09 8.52 7.89
C ALA A 12 -0.41 9.90 7.29
N ASP A 13 0.60 10.72 7.07
CA ASP A 13 0.44 12.09 6.59
C ASP A 13 1.54 12.48 5.60
N PHE A 14 1.29 13.50 4.79
CA PHE A 14 2.27 14.17 3.94
C PHE A 14 2.60 15.52 4.57
N PRO A 15 3.72 15.63 5.32
CA PRO A 15 4.10 16.89 5.94
C PRO A 15 4.19 18.01 4.92
N LEU A 16 3.85 19.23 5.35
CA LEU A 16 3.90 20.40 4.49
C LEU A 16 5.32 20.53 3.88
N HIS A 17 5.38 20.60 2.54
CA HIS A 17 6.62 20.66 1.75
C HIS A 17 7.42 19.35 1.62
N SER A 18 6.87 18.21 2.03
CA SER A 18 7.43 16.88 1.78
C SER A 18 6.56 16.09 0.81
N ALA A 19 7.17 15.50 -0.22
CA ALA A 19 6.51 14.53 -1.09
C ALA A 19 6.59 13.09 -0.52
N THR A 20 7.06 12.94 0.72
CA THR A 20 7.22 11.66 1.39
C THR A 20 6.06 11.43 2.35
N LEU A 21 5.44 10.26 2.26
CA LEU A 21 4.46 9.80 3.23
C LEU A 21 5.19 9.41 4.52
N GLU A 22 4.86 10.06 5.63
CA GLU A 22 5.35 9.71 6.95
C GLU A 22 4.30 8.92 7.71
N VAL A 23 4.71 7.83 8.36
CA VAL A 23 3.87 7.05 9.26
C VAL A 23 4.38 7.24 10.67
N ARG A 24 3.55 7.79 11.55
CA ARG A 24 3.91 8.13 12.93
C ARG A 24 3.07 7.34 13.90
N ALA A 25 3.71 6.78 14.93
CA ALA A 25 3.01 6.05 15.97
C ALA A 25 2.22 7.03 16.86
N LEU A 26 0.94 6.73 17.09
CA LEU A 26 0.05 7.50 17.98
C LEU A 26 0.21 7.08 19.44
N ARG A 27 0.78 5.91 19.67
CA ARG A 27 1.06 5.31 20.98
C ARG A 27 2.25 4.34 20.86
N PRO A 28 2.83 3.86 21.98
CA PRO A 28 3.77 2.75 21.93
C PRO A 28 3.16 1.55 21.18
N ILE A 29 3.98 0.92 20.33
CA ILE A 29 3.62 -0.26 19.53
C ILE A 29 4.59 -1.37 19.95
N ASP A 30 4.04 -2.49 20.40
CA ASP A 30 4.85 -3.61 20.87
C ASP A 30 5.53 -4.35 19.72
N LYS A 31 6.63 -5.04 20.02
CA LYS A 31 7.32 -5.86 19.01
C LYS A 31 6.39 -6.97 18.51
N GLY A 32 6.11 -6.95 17.21
CA GLY A 32 5.22 -7.91 16.56
C GLY A 32 3.75 -7.50 16.56
N GLU A 33 3.40 -6.37 17.19
CA GLU A 33 2.08 -5.76 17.02
C GLU A 33 1.95 -5.22 15.58
N GLU A 34 0.79 -5.43 14.97
CA GLU A 34 0.51 -4.95 13.63
C GLU A 34 0.36 -3.42 13.62
N VAL A 35 1.07 -2.75 12.70
CA VAL A 35 0.89 -1.31 12.46
C VAL A 35 -0.36 -1.09 11.60
N THR A 36 -1.34 -0.40 12.17
CA THR A 36 -2.61 -0.07 11.51
C THR A 36 -2.80 1.44 11.43
N VAL A 37 -3.38 1.90 10.33
CA VAL A 37 -3.73 3.30 10.07
C VAL A 37 -5.21 3.40 9.75
N SER A 38 -5.84 4.56 9.94
CA SER A 38 -7.19 4.76 9.39
C SER A 38 -7.10 5.13 7.90
N TYR A 39 -8.02 4.59 7.11
CA TYR A 39 -8.16 4.95 5.69
C TYR A 39 -9.30 5.95 5.47
N ILE A 40 -10.06 6.22 6.52
CA ILE A 40 -11.29 6.99 6.50
C ILE A 40 -11.34 7.91 7.73
N GLU A 41 -12.23 8.88 7.71
CA GLU A 41 -12.44 9.76 8.86
C GLU A 41 -13.03 8.98 10.05
N GLU A 42 -12.29 8.94 11.15
CA GLU A 42 -12.62 8.16 12.34
C GLU A 42 -13.76 8.81 13.15
N SER A 43 -13.88 10.14 13.09
CA SER A 43 -14.93 10.88 13.79
C SER A 43 -16.34 10.66 13.21
N LEU A 44 -16.46 10.04 12.03
CA LEU A 44 -17.76 9.75 11.42
C LEU A 44 -18.56 8.70 12.21
N PRO A 45 -19.91 8.75 12.17
CA PRO A 45 -20.76 7.69 12.69
C PRO A 45 -20.46 6.32 12.06
N LEU A 46 -20.65 5.24 12.84
CA LEU A 46 -20.33 3.87 12.42
C LEU A 46 -20.90 3.46 11.05
N HIS A 47 -22.15 3.87 10.75
CA HIS A 47 -22.77 3.53 9.47
C HIS A 47 -22.05 4.17 8.28
N GLN A 48 -21.57 5.42 8.43
CA GLN A 48 -20.81 6.13 7.39
C GLN A 48 -19.41 5.57 7.24
N ARG A 49 -18.76 5.20 8.35
CA ARG A 49 -17.47 4.50 8.31
C ARG A 49 -17.55 3.18 7.55
N ARG A 50 -18.60 2.38 7.79
CA ARG A 50 -18.85 1.13 7.07
C ARG A 50 -19.05 1.36 5.57
N GLU A 51 -19.85 2.35 5.21
CA GLU A 51 -20.08 2.69 3.80
C GLU A 51 -18.78 3.15 3.11
N ALA A 52 -17.98 4.01 3.76
CA ALA A 52 -16.72 4.49 3.23
C ALA A 52 -15.71 3.36 3.03
N LEU A 53 -15.57 2.45 4.01
CA LEU A 53 -14.71 1.28 3.91
C LEU A 53 -15.20 0.30 2.84
N GLN A 54 -16.51 0.11 2.71
CA GLN A 54 -17.06 -0.75 1.67
C GLN A 54 -16.74 -0.19 0.28
N LYS A 55 -16.90 1.12 0.06
CA LYS A 55 -16.50 1.78 -1.20
C LYS A 55 -15.00 1.61 -1.49
N ALA A 56 -14.16 1.79 -0.47
CA ALA A 56 -12.71 1.61 -0.59
C ALA A 56 -12.32 0.16 -0.91
N ALA A 57 -12.94 -0.81 -0.23
CA ALA A 57 -12.71 -2.23 -0.45
C ALA A 57 -13.24 -2.70 -1.81
N GLU A 58 -14.39 -2.18 -2.27
CA GLU A 58 -14.91 -2.43 -3.61
C GLU A 58 -13.96 -1.90 -4.68
N ALA A 59 -13.39 -0.70 -4.50
CA ALA A 59 -12.38 -0.17 -5.41
C ALA A 59 -11.14 -1.10 -5.47
N LEU A 60 -10.66 -1.57 -4.32
CA LEU A 60 -9.52 -2.50 -4.24
C LEU A 60 -9.84 -3.86 -4.88
N LEU A 61 -11.04 -4.40 -4.63
CA LEU A 61 -11.50 -5.68 -5.19
C LEU A 61 -11.65 -5.62 -6.71
N VAL A 62 -12.10 -4.50 -7.29
CA VAL A 62 -12.19 -4.38 -8.76
C VAL A 62 -10.79 -4.26 -9.39
N VAL A 63 -9.82 -3.65 -8.70
CA VAL A 63 -8.41 -3.64 -9.14
C VAL A 63 -7.78 -5.04 -9.03
N MET A 64 -8.05 -5.78 -7.95
CA MET A 64 -7.38 -7.05 -7.64
C MET A 64 -8.03 -8.30 -8.27
N LYS A 65 -9.35 -8.32 -8.51
CA LYS A 65 -10.08 -9.51 -9.02
C LYS A 65 -10.22 -9.57 -10.53
N VAL A 66 -9.52 -8.74 -11.29
CA VAL A 66 -9.61 -8.79 -12.75
C VAL A 66 -8.26 -9.15 -13.36
N PRO A 67 -7.81 -10.42 -13.20
CA PRO A 67 -6.67 -10.90 -13.96
C PRO A 67 -7.00 -11.01 -15.47
N GLU A 68 -8.28 -10.96 -15.88
CA GLU A 68 -8.69 -11.33 -17.25
C GLU A 68 -9.80 -10.46 -17.88
N CYS A 69 -9.92 -9.17 -17.57
CA CYS A 69 -10.63 -8.29 -18.50
C CYS A 69 -9.66 -7.94 -19.62
N SER A 70 -9.83 -8.61 -20.76
CA SER A 70 -9.10 -8.36 -22.01
C SER A 70 -9.24 -6.91 -22.50
N ASP A 71 -10.23 -6.16 -21.98
CA ASP A 71 -10.49 -4.77 -22.30
C ASP A 71 -10.24 -3.86 -21.09
N SER A 72 -9.00 -3.38 -21.01
CA SER A 72 -8.54 -2.51 -19.93
C SER A 72 -9.40 -1.24 -19.76
N ARG A 73 -10.01 -0.72 -20.81
CA ARG A 73 -10.79 0.53 -20.76
C ARG A 73 -12.15 0.32 -20.11
N LYS A 74 -12.81 -0.81 -20.40
CA LYS A 74 -14.10 -1.19 -19.77
C LYS A 74 -13.96 -1.43 -18.27
N LEU A 75 -12.81 -1.94 -17.82
CA LEU A 75 -12.55 -2.12 -16.40
C LEU A 75 -12.49 -0.78 -15.66
N GLU A 76 -11.75 0.19 -16.18
CA GLU A 76 -11.62 1.51 -15.54
C GLU A 76 -12.98 2.23 -15.49
N GLU A 77 -13.77 2.15 -16.56
CA GLU A 77 -15.12 2.69 -16.60
C GLU A 77 -16.07 1.99 -15.59
N LEU A 78 -15.96 0.67 -15.43
CA LEU A 78 -16.75 -0.09 -14.46
C LEU A 78 -16.39 0.31 -13.03
N VAL A 79 -15.10 0.44 -12.71
CA VAL A 79 -14.61 0.91 -11.41
C VAL A 79 -15.15 2.32 -11.15
N ALA A 80 -14.99 3.24 -12.10
CA ALA A 80 -15.43 4.62 -11.96
C ALA A 80 -16.94 4.71 -11.68
N ARG A 81 -17.75 3.97 -12.46
CA ARG A 81 -19.21 3.92 -12.27
C ARG A 81 -19.61 3.34 -10.91
N ARG A 82 -18.93 2.30 -10.44
CA ARG A 82 -19.31 1.59 -9.21
C ARG A 82 -18.84 2.28 -7.94
N THR A 83 -17.67 2.91 -8.00
CA THR A 83 -17.07 3.64 -6.87
C THR A 83 -17.49 5.10 -6.80
N GLY A 84 -17.99 5.67 -7.91
CA GLY A 84 -18.25 7.09 -8.06
C GLY A 84 -16.98 7.94 -8.23
N LEU A 85 -15.80 7.31 -8.33
CA LEU A 85 -14.54 8.01 -8.53
C LEU A 85 -14.42 8.52 -9.98
N PRO A 86 -13.79 9.69 -10.21
CA PRO A 86 -13.45 10.14 -11.54
C PRO A 86 -12.60 9.10 -12.27
N LEU A 87 -12.84 8.92 -13.57
CA LEU A 87 -12.09 7.95 -14.39
C LEU A 87 -10.58 8.19 -14.34
N THR A 88 -10.15 9.46 -14.25
CA THR A 88 -8.74 9.84 -14.12
C THR A 88 -8.08 9.26 -12.87
N VAL A 89 -8.75 9.36 -11.72
CA VAL A 89 -8.29 8.81 -10.44
C VAL A 89 -8.17 7.29 -10.53
N VAL A 90 -9.14 6.63 -11.17
CA VAL A 90 -9.11 5.18 -11.40
C VAL A 90 -7.90 4.79 -12.27
N SER A 91 -7.62 5.51 -13.35
CA SER A 91 -6.48 5.25 -14.23
C SER A 91 -5.14 5.44 -13.51
N GLU A 92 -5.01 6.48 -12.67
CA GLU A 92 -3.80 6.75 -11.87
C GLU A 92 -3.51 5.63 -10.86
N VAL A 93 -4.53 5.23 -10.08
CA VAL A 93 -4.40 4.13 -9.10
C VAL A 93 -3.98 2.83 -9.80
N ARG A 94 -4.54 2.56 -10.98
CA ARG A 94 -4.19 1.37 -11.75
C ARG A 94 -2.76 1.41 -12.29
N GLN A 95 -2.32 2.57 -12.79
CA GLN A 95 -0.93 2.76 -13.26
C GLN A 95 0.06 2.58 -12.11
N TYR A 96 -0.25 3.17 -10.94
CA TYR A 96 0.55 3.00 -9.73
C TYR A 96 0.64 1.54 -9.32
N SER A 97 -0.48 0.82 -9.26
CA SER A 97 -0.50 -0.62 -8.92
C SER A 97 0.36 -1.46 -9.88
N ARG A 98 0.26 -1.22 -11.20
CA ARG A 98 1.12 -1.90 -12.20
C ARG A 98 2.60 -1.61 -12.01
N SER A 99 2.96 -0.41 -11.55
CA SER A 99 4.35 -0.04 -11.26
C SER A 99 4.93 -0.86 -10.09
N LEU A 100 4.11 -1.18 -9.09
CA LEU A 100 4.50 -2.01 -7.95
C LEU A 100 4.67 -3.49 -8.33
N MET A 101 3.98 -3.96 -9.37
CA MET A 101 4.05 -5.35 -9.85
C MET A 101 5.20 -5.61 -10.83
N LYS A 102 5.94 -4.59 -11.28
CA LYS A 102 7.14 -4.79 -12.11
C LYS A 102 8.25 -5.37 -11.22
N PRO A 103 8.87 -6.52 -11.61
CA PRO A 103 10.05 -7.00 -10.90
C PRO A 103 11.12 -5.91 -10.93
N GLN A 104 11.62 -5.52 -9.77
CA GLN A 104 12.83 -4.71 -9.68
C GLN A 104 13.98 -5.54 -10.25
N VAL A 105 14.38 -5.29 -11.49
CA VAL A 105 15.60 -5.87 -12.04
C VAL A 105 16.75 -5.30 -11.24
N SER A 106 17.30 -6.10 -10.31
CA SER A 106 18.48 -5.74 -9.53
C SER A 106 19.66 -5.56 -10.48
N SER A 107 19.96 -4.33 -10.84
CA SER A 107 21.22 -3.96 -11.46
C SER A 107 22.27 -3.81 -10.36
N ASP A 108 22.70 -4.92 -9.76
CA ASP A 108 23.90 -4.93 -8.94
C ASP A 108 24.87 -6.00 -9.46
N LYS A 109 25.64 -5.60 -10.48
CA LYS A 109 26.92 -6.23 -10.77
C LYS A 109 27.99 -5.48 -9.98
N ARG A 110 28.11 -5.78 -8.69
CA ARG A 110 29.36 -5.56 -7.95
C ARG A 110 29.80 -6.88 -7.34
N GLY A 111 30.92 -7.37 -7.86
CA GLY A 111 31.51 -8.65 -7.50
C GLY A 111 31.91 -8.71 -6.04
N TYR A 112 31.75 -9.88 -5.45
CA TYR A 112 32.30 -10.22 -4.15
C TYR A 112 33.35 -11.30 -4.35
N ALA A 113 34.61 -10.98 -4.02
CA ALA A 113 35.71 -11.93 -3.97
C ALA A 113 35.54 -12.85 -2.72
N PRO A 114 35.96 -14.11 -2.78
CA PRO A 114 35.83 -15.03 -1.65
C PRO A 114 36.85 -14.66 -0.55
N HIS A 115 36.37 -14.59 0.69
CA HIS A 115 37.17 -14.35 1.89
C HIS A 115 38.17 -15.49 2.13
N GLU A 116 39.45 -15.14 2.24
CA GLU A 116 40.52 -16.00 2.77
C GLU A 116 40.26 -16.30 4.25
N LYS A 117 40.36 -17.58 4.64
CA LYS A 117 40.34 -18.01 6.04
C LYS A 117 41.70 -17.71 6.68
N LEU A 118 41.70 -16.98 7.79
CA LEU A 118 42.85 -16.90 8.71
C LEU A 118 42.81 -18.08 9.70
N PRO A 119 43.98 -18.62 10.10
CA PRO A 119 44.07 -19.88 10.86
C PRO A 119 43.85 -19.68 12.37
N GLU A 120 43.12 -20.62 12.97
CA GLU A 120 42.97 -20.75 14.42
C GLU A 120 44.14 -21.57 14.98
N THR A 121 44.98 -20.94 15.81
CA THR A 121 46.09 -21.56 16.54
C THR A 121 45.57 -22.26 17.80
N ALA A 122 45.91 -23.55 17.95
CA ALA A 122 45.71 -24.34 19.16
C ALA A 122 46.65 -23.91 20.30
N PRO A 123 46.27 -24.22 21.54
CA PRO A 123 47.19 -24.82 22.50
C PRO A 123 46.84 -26.28 22.83
#